data_AF-A0A8B5XUZ6-F1
#
_entry.id   AF-A0A8B5XUZ6-F1
#
_cell.length_a   1.000
_cell.length_b   1.000
_cell.length_c   1.000
_cell.angle_alpha   90.00
_cell.angle_beta   90.00
_cell.angle_gamma   90.00
#
_symmetry.space_group_name_H-M   'P 1'
#
loop_
_entity.id
_entity.type
_entity.pdbx_description
1 polymer ?
#
loop_
_entity_poly.entity_id
_entity_poly.type
_entity_poly.pdbx_seq_one_letter_code
_entity_poly.pdbx_strand_id
1 'polypeptide(L)'
;MNEDVCIIDDEYFFIRGCIELPVIDGEGPFIWDVWVSLSETNFDKMMEYWEVEGRERDLKPMFGWLQTSIPCYPETLNLKTMVHTRPIGLRPSIELEPTQHPLSLEQREGLGFKRIKQIAEDLCNVEEKL
;
A
#
# COMPACT_ATOMS: atom_id res chain seq x y z
N MET A 1 -2.36 -21.01 -3.10
CA MET A 1 -1.44 -19.87 -2.97
C MET A 1 -2.30 -18.64 -2.90
N ASN A 2 -2.18 -17.84 -1.84
CA ASN A 2 -2.91 -16.59 -1.72
C ASN A 2 -2.23 -15.54 -2.62
N GLU A 3 -2.97 -14.90 -3.53
CA GLU A 3 -2.42 -13.90 -4.46
C GLU A 3 -1.95 -12.62 -3.77
N ASP A 4 -2.25 -12.46 -2.46
CA ASP A 4 -1.83 -11.33 -1.65
C ASP A 4 -0.51 -11.56 -0.89
N VAL A 5 0.16 -12.69 -1.08
CA VAL A 5 1.46 -12.98 -0.45
C VAL A 5 2.48 -13.50 -1.47
N CYS A 6 3.73 -13.11 -1.30
CA CYS A 6 4.85 -13.58 -2.12
C CYS A 6 6.07 -13.82 -1.23
N ILE A 7 6.72 -14.97 -1.41
CA ILE A 7 7.96 -15.33 -0.74
C ILE A 7 8.98 -15.66 -1.83
N ILE A 8 10.15 -15.03 -1.76
CA ILE A 8 11.26 -15.26 -2.70
C ILE A 8 12.43 -15.85 -1.90
N ASP A 9 12.92 -17.00 -2.36
CA ASP A 9 14.09 -17.71 -1.80
C ASP A 9 14.01 -17.99 -0.28
N ASP A 10 12.79 -18.09 0.27
CA ASP A 10 12.53 -18.22 1.72
C ASP A 10 13.18 -17.10 2.58
N GLU A 11 13.56 -15.98 1.96
CA GLU A 11 14.30 -14.89 2.59
C GLU A 11 13.56 -13.55 2.50
N TYR A 12 12.84 -13.32 1.40
CA TYR A 12 12.16 -12.06 1.14
C TYR A 12 10.64 -12.25 1.16
N PHE A 13 9.97 -11.51 2.04
CA PHE A 13 8.56 -11.69 2.35
C PHE A 13 7.77 -10.45 1.97
N PHE A 14 6.80 -10.60 1.08
CA PHE A 14 5.99 -9.51 0.57
C PHE A 14 4.51 -9.80 0.75
N ILE A 15 3.77 -8.72 0.99
CA ILE A 15 2.32 -8.72 1.07
C ILE A 15 1.75 -7.66 0.14
N ARG A 16 0.59 -7.95 -0.43
CA ARG A 16 -0.17 -6.99 -1.23
C ARG A 16 -1.12 -6.21 -0.32
N GLY A 17 -1.12 -4.89 -0.43
CA GLY A 17 -1.96 -4.00 0.37
C GLY A 17 -2.43 -2.79 -0.42
N CYS A 18 -3.21 -1.93 0.23
CA CYS A 18 -3.82 -0.76 -0.39
C CYS A 18 -3.30 0.52 0.27
N ILE A 19 -2.77 1.45 -0.53
CA ILE A 19 -2.62 2.86 -0.13
C ILE A 19 -3.88 3.57 -0.57
N GLU A 20 -4.65 4.08 0.40
CA GLU A 20 -5.92 4.77 0.17
C GLU A 20 -5.70 6.28 0.29
N LEU A 21 -5.99 7.02 -0.78
CA LEU A 21 -5.88 8.48 -0.84
C LEU A 21 -7.29 9.09 -0.80
N PRO A 22 -7.63 9.91 0.22
CA PRO A 22 -8.95 10.55 0.28
C PRO A 22 -9.20 11.44 -0.93
N VAL A 23 -10.39 11.33 -1.55
CA VAL A 23 -10.79 12.22 -2.64
C VAL A 23 -11.66 13.33 -2.08
N ILE A 24 -11.15 14.57 -2.08
CA ILE A 24 -11.79 15.70 -1.37
C ILE A 24 -13.11 16.16 -2.02
N ASP A 25 -13.28 15.89 -3.31
CA ASP A 25 -14.40 16.32 -4.15
C ASP A 25 -15.12 15.13 -4.82
N GLY A 26 -15.05 13.94 -4.21
CA GLY A 26 -15.64 12.70 -4.75
C GLY A 26 -16.16 11.75 -3.67
N GLU A 27 -16.69 10.61 -4.10
CA GLU A 27 -17.16 9.54 -3.22
C GLU A 27 -16.09 8.43 -3.12
N GLY A 28 -15.63 8.17 -1.90
CA GLY A 28 -14.64 7.13 -1.62
C GLY A 28 -13.18 7.54 -1.93
N PRO A 29 -12.21 6.68 -1.59
CA PRO A 29 -10.79 6.95 -1.83
C PRO A 29 -10.35 6.55 -3.24
N PHE A 30 -9.29 7.18 -3.72
CA PHE A 30 -8.46 6.66 -4.81
C PHE A 30 -7.48 5.64 -4.22
N ILE A 31 -7.37 4.44 -4.81
CA ILE A 31 -6.62 3.32 -4.21
C ILE A 31 -5.47 2.89 -5.11
N TRP A 32 -4.27 2.79 -4.56
CA TRP A 32 -3.15 2.06 -5.15
C TRP A 32 -3.03 0.67 -4.52
N ASP A 33 -3.07 -0.37 -5.34
CA ASP A 33 -2.62 -1.70 -4.94
C ASP A 33 -1.09 -1.77 -5.03
N VAL A 34 -0.45 -2.14 -3.93
CA VAL A 34 1.01 -2.11 -3.81
C VAL A 34 1.54 -3.36 -3.11
N TRP A 35 2.80 -3.67 -3.35
CA TRP A 35 3.57 -4.64 -2.59
C TRP A 35 4.40 -3.95 -1.50
N VAL A 36 4.42 -4.53 -0.32
CA VAL A 36 5.23 -4.09 0.82
C VAL A 36 6.03 -5.28 1.34
N SER A 37 7.32 -5.08 1.61
CA SER A 37 8.13 -6.10 2.28
C SER A 37 7.99 -6.01 3.79
N LEU A 38 7.89 -7.15 4.45
CA LEU A 38 7.94 -7.30 5.90
C LEU A 38 9.22 -8.05 6.30
N SER A 39 9.66 -7.90 7.55
CA SER A 39 10.59 -8.86 8.12
C SER A 39 9.91 -10.23 8.25
N GLU A 40 10.70 -11.31 8.23
CA GLU A 40 10.22 -12.68 8.46
C GLU A 40 9.30 -12.76 9.70
N THR A 41 9.76 -12.22 10.84
CA THR A 41 8.97 -12.21 12.09
C THR A 41 7.62 -11.52 11.96
N ASN A 42 7.54 -10.40 11.23
CA ASN A 42 6.26 -9.70 11.02
C ASN A 42 5.40 -10.45 10.01
N PHE A 43 6.01 -11.04 8.99
CA PHE A 43 5.30 -11.83 7.98
C PHE A 43 4.68 -13.09 8.62
N ASP A 44 5.45 -13.86 9.37
CA ASP A 44 4.97 -15.06 10.08
C ASP A 44 3.80 -14.71 11.01
N LYS A 45 3.97 -13.64 11.80
CA LYS A 45 2.91 -13.14 12.67
C LYS A 45 1.67 -12.71 11.89
N MET A 46 1.82 -12.09 10.73
CA MET A 46 0.68 -11.75 9.88
C MET A 46 -0.02 -13.01 9.37
N MET A 47 0.74 -14.05 9.00
CA MET A 47 0.19 -15.32 8.52
C MET A 47 -0.55 -16.09 9.62
N GLU A 48 -0.02 -16.11 10.84
CA GLU A 48 -0.68 -16.71 12.02
C GLU A 48 -2.08 -16.12 12.26
N TYR A 49 -2.26 -14.84 11.99
CA TYR A 49 -3.52 -14.12 12.20
C TYR A 49 -4.33 -13.93 10.90
N TRP A 50 -3.90 -14.51 9.78
CA TRP A 50 -4.47 -14.19 8.46
C TRP A 50 -5.97 -14.47 8.40
N GLU A 51 -6.42 -15.58 8.97
CA GLU A 51 -7.83 -15.99 9.02
C GLU A 51 -8.46 -15.83 10.41
N VAL A 52 -7.82 -15.06 11.30
CA VAL A 52 -8.34 -14.81 12.65
C VAL A 52 -9.33 -13.64 12.61
N GLU A 53 -10.56 -13.90 13.05
CA GLU A 53 -11.57 -12.86 13.15
C GLU A 53 -11.16 -11.82 14.20
N GLY A 54 -11.24 -10.53 13.85
CA GLY A 54 -10.77 -9.45 14.72
C GLY A 54 -9.27 -9.15 14.64
N ARG A 55 -8.53 -9.76 13.69
CA ARG A 55 -7.09 -9.50 13.45
C ARG A 55 -6.74 -8.02 13.31
N GLU A 56 -7.67 -7.16 12.89
CA GLU A 56 -7.49 -5.71 12.79
C GLU A 56 -7.42 -5.00 14.15
N ARG A 57 -7.92 -5.64 15.22
CA ARG A 57 -7.85 -5.15 16.59
C ARG A 57 -6.72 -5.79 17.38
N ASP A 58 -6.44 -7.06 17.10
CA ASP A 58 -5.51 -7.87 17.88
C ASP A 58 -4.05 -7.67 17.45
N LEU A 59 -3.82 -7.33 16.18
CA LEU A 59 -2.50 -7.02 15.67
C LEU A 59 -2.21 -5.53 15.69
N LYS A 60 -1.05 -5.18 16.24
CA LYS A 60 -0.47 -3.84 16.06
C LYS A 60 0.01 -3.68 14.62
N PRO A 61 -0.02 -2.45 14.08
CA PRO A 61 0.56 -2.17 12.78
C PRO A 61 2.02 -2.60 12.71
N MET A 62 2.40 -3.20 11.58
CA MET A 62 3.74 -3.74 11.36
C MET A 62 4.51 -2.84 10.42
N PHE A 63 5.72 -2.49 10.80
CA PHE A 63 6.61 -1.75 9.91
C PHE A 63 6.94 -2.55 8.65
N GLY A 64 6.96 -1.87 7.50
CA GLY A 64 7.38 -2.43 6.22
C GLY A 64 7.98 -1.39 5.29
N TRP A 65 8.51 -1.86 4.17
CA TRP A 65 9.05 -1.00 3.10
C TRP A 65 8.20 -1.14 1.84
N LEU A 66 7.80 -0.03 1.24
CA LEU A 66 7.08 -0.03 -0.03
C LEU A 66 7.97 -0.61 -1.13
N GLN A 67 7.48 -1.60 -1.87
CA GLN A 67 8.21 -2.30 -2.93
C GLN A 67 7.47 -2.17 -4.27
N THR A 68 6.81 -1.04 -4.49
CA THR A 68 6.14 -0.71 -5.74
C THR A 68 6.55 0.70 -6.17
N SER A 69 7.07 0.82 -7.38
CA SER A 69 7.35 2.11 -8.01
C SER A 69 6.06 2.62 -8.66
N ILE A 70 5.63 3.84 -8.30
CA ILE A 70 4.39 4.44 -8.81
C ILE A 70 4.77 5.59 -9.77
N PRO A 71 4.61 5.41 -11.10
CA PRO A 71 5.22 6.30 -12.10
C PRO A 71 4.84 7.80 -12.04
N CYS A 72 3.68 8.15 -11.48
CA CYS A 72 3.18 9.53 -11.39
C CYS A 72 3.64 10.30 -10.12
N TYR A 73 4.58 9.72 -9.38
CA TYR A 73 5.22 10.30 -8.21
C TYR A 73 6.74 10.29 -8.36
N PRO A 74 7.47 11.10 -7.54
CA PRO A 74 8.88 10.79 -7.27
C PRO A 74 9.03 9.34 -6.78
N GLU A 75 10.25 8.80 -6.86
CA GLU A 75 10.50 7.38 -6.52
C GLU A 75 9.86 6.96 -5.19
N THR A 76 9.08 5.89 -5.25
CA THR A 76 8.29 5.36 -4.13
C THR A 76 8.87 4.07 -3.55
N LEU A 77 9.84 3.44 -4.23
CA LEU A 77 10.54 2.30 -3.66
C LEU A 77 11.22 2.65 -2.34
N ASN A 78 11.09 1.75 -1.37
CA ASN A 78 11.63 1.86 -0.02
C ASN A 78 11.10 3.07 0.78
N LEU A 79 9.93 3.61 0.44
CA LEU A 79 9.22 4.46 1.39
C LEU A 79 8.83 3.63 2.61
N LYS A 80 9.02 4.20 3.81
CA LYS A 80 8.63 3.57 5.07
C LYS A 80 7.11 3.50 5.18
N THR A 81 6.62 2.38 5.66
CA THR A 81 5.19 2.13 5.82
C THR A 81 4.88 1.47 7.16
N MET A 82 3.64 1.66 7.62
CA MET A 82 2.98 0.81 8.59
C MET A 82 1.88 0.02 7.87
N VAL A 83 1.86 -1.28 8.12
CA VAL A 83 0.90 -2.21 7.55
C VAL A 83 -0.16 -2.53 8.58
N HIS A 84 -1.40 -2.21 8.27
CA HIS A 84 -2.55 -2.41 9.14
C HIS A 84 -3.39 -3.56 8.62
N THR A 85 -3.55 -4.61 9.42
CA THR A 85 -4.53 -5.66 9.11
C THR A 85 -5.95 -5.07 9.10
N ARG A 86 -6.80 -5.65 8.26
CA ARG A 86 -8.22 -5.31 8.16
C ARG A 86 -9.06 -6.57 8.36
N PRO A 87 -10.39 -6.48 8.55
CA PRO A 87 -11.24 -7.66 8.60
C PRO A 87 -10.94 -8.68 7.49
N ILE A 88 -11.23 -9.95 7.75
CA ILE A 88 -11.00 -11.05 6.80
C ILE A 88 -11.65 -10.72 5.45
N GLY A 89 -10.94 -11.03 4.36
CA GLY A 89 -11.37 -10.72 3.00
C GLY A 89 -10.98 -9.33 2.49
N LEU A 90 -10.49 -8.45 3.37
CA LEU A 90 -9.91 -7.17 2.98
C LEU A 90 -8.38 -7.25 3.00
N ARG A 91 -7.74 -6.73 1.94
CA ARG A 91 -6.26 -6.56 1.91
C ARG A 91 -5.81 -5.64 3.05
N PRO A 92 -4.58 -5.72 3.57
CA PRO A 92 -4.07 -4.73 4.51
C PRO A 92 -4.15 -3.29 3.99
N SER A 93 -4.33 -2.32 4.90
CA SER A 93 -4.16 -0.89 4.60
C SER A 93 -2.69 -0.50 4.86
N ILE A 94 -2.12 0.30 3.95
CA ILE A 94 -0.73 0.71 3.97
C ILE A 94 -0.67 2.21 4.28
N GLU A 95 -0.19 2.55 5.47
CA GLU A 95 0.05 3.92 5.92
C GLU A 95 1.51 4.30 5.63
N LEU A 96 1.74 5.41 4.93
CA LEU A 96 3.09 5.92 4.66
C LEU A 96 3.62 6.72 5.84
N GLU A 97 4.94 6.65 6.09
CA GLU A 97 5.60 7.56 7.03
C GLU A 97 5.28 9.02 6.67
N PRO A 98 4.90 9.87 7.64
CA PRO A 98 4.44 11.23 7.37
C PRO A 98 5.62 12.14 6.98
N THR A 99 5.94 12.15 5.68
CA THR A 99 7.03 12.91 5.08
C THR A 99 6.49 13.98 4.13
N GLN A 100 7.40 14.69 3.47
CA GLN A 100 7.08 15.65 2.39
C GLN A 100 6.98 14.97 1.01
N HIS A 101 7.07 13.64 0.94
CA HIS A 101 6.85 12.93 -0.31
C HIS A 101 5.41 13.17 -0.80
N PRO A 102 5.17 13.52 -2.08
CA PRO A 102 3.83 13.90 -2.55
C PRO A 102 2.76 12.82 -2.30
N LEU A 103 3.09 11.53 -2.48
CA LEU A 103 2.17 10.44 -2.15
C LEU A 103 1.79 10.40 -0.65
N SER A 104 2.74 10.70 0.23
CA SER A 104 2.50 10.72 1.70
C SER A 104 1.68 11.95 2.10
N LEU A 105 1.88 13.09 1.43
CA LEU A 105 1.05 14.28 1.60
C LEU A 105 -0.39 14.01 1.13
N GLU A 106 -0.56 13.51 -0.08
CA GLU A 106 -1.88 13.19 -0.66
C GLU A 106 -2.63 12.11 0.13
N GLN A 107 -1.93 11.16 0.78
CA GLN A 107 -2.58 10.18 1.66
C GLN A 107 -3.22 10.83 2.90
N ARG A 108 -2.57 11.86 3.47
CA ARG A 108 -3.03 12.52 4.70
C ARG A 108 -4.01 13.66 4.43
N GLU A 109 -3.73 14.43 3.38
CA GLU A 109 -4.43 15.68 3.07
C GLU A 109 -5.52 15.48 2.01
N GLY A 110 -5.49 14.33 1.32
CA GLY A 110 -6.36 14.04 0.20
C GLY A 110 -5.90 14.71 -1.10
N LEU A 111 -6.61 14.37 -2.16
CA LEU A 111 -6.39 14.91 -3.51
C LEU A 111 -7.72 15.16 -4.20
N GLY A 112 -7.76 16.14 -5.11
CA GLY A 112 -8.96 16.44 -5.89
C GLY A 112 -9.02 15.66 -7.19
N PHE A 113 -10.20 15.61 -7.80
CA PHE A 113 -10.45 14.92 -9.07
C PHE A 113 -9.54 15.41 -10.20
N LYS A 114 -9.15 16.69 -10.18
CA LYS A 114 -8.15 17.25 -11.11
C LYS A 114 -6.79 16.52 -11.01
N ARG A 115 -6.34 16.18 -9.80
CA ARG A 115 -5.10 15.42 -9.58
C ARG A 115 -5.24 13.97 -10.05
N ILE A 116 -6.40 13.33 -9.82
CA ILE A 116 -6.70 11.99 -10.35
C ILE A 116 -6.60 11.96 -11.87
N LYS A 117 -7.20 12.97 -12.53
CA LYS A 117 -7.13 13.09 -13.99
C LYS A 117 -5.68 13.22 -14.47
N GLN A 118 -4.85 14.03 -13.80
CA GLN A 118 -3.43 14.14 -14.11
C GLN A 118 -2.71 12.79 -13.97
N ILE A 119 -2.97 12.05 -12.89
CA ILE A 119 -2.40 10.70 -12.67
C ILE A 119 -2.78 9.77 -13.83
N ALA A 120 -4.05 9.76 -14.25
CA ALA A 120 -4.49 8.93 -15.37
C ALA A 120 -3.79 9.30 -16.69
N GLU A 121 -3.65 10.59 -16.98
CA GLU A 121 -2.92 11.08 -18.15
C GLU A 121 -1.43 10.68 -18.10
N ASP A 122 -0.79 10.82 -16.93
CA ASP A 122 0.61 10.44 -16.73
C ASP A 122 0.82 8.94 -16.97
N LEU A 123 -0.08 8.08 -16.48
CA LEU A 123 -0.01 6.63 -16.68
C LEU A 123 -0.19 6.21 -18.14
N CYS A 124 -1.19 6.76 -18.85
CA CYS A 124 -1.38 6.49 -20.28
C CYS A 124 -0.12 6.85 -21.10
N ASN A 125 0.54 7.96 -20.75
CA ASN A 125 1.77 8.39 -21.41
C ASN A 125 2.99 7.51 -21.10
N VAL A 126 2.95 6.74 -20.00
CA VAL A 126 3.99 5.76 -19.66
C VAL A 126 3.82 4.48 -20.46
N GLU A 127 2.58 4.01 -20.63
CA GLU A 127 2.27 2.82 -21.45
C GLU A 127 2.71 2.99 -22.91
N GLU A 128 2.61 4.21 -23.48
CA GLU A 128 3.07 4.50 -24.84
C GLU A 128 4.61 4.48 -25.03
N LYS A 129 5.38 4.46 -23.94
CA LYS A 129 6.85 4.52 -23.96
C LYS A 129 7.54 3.16 -23.69
N LEU A 130 6.78 2.14 -23.34
CA LEU A 130 7.24 0.76 -23.13
C LEU A 130 7.06 -0.07 -24.41
#